data_AF-A0A7S1WJ28-F1
#
_entry.id   AF-A0A7S1WJ28-F1
#
_cell.length_a   1.000
_cell.length_b   1.000
_cell.length_c   1.000
_cell.angle_alpha   90.00
_cell.angle_beta   90.00
_cell.angle_gamma   90.00
#
_symmetry.space_group_name_H-M   'P 1'
#
loop_
_entity.id
_entity.type
_entity.pdbx_description
1 polymer ?
#
loop_
_entity_poly.entity_id
_entity_poly.type
_entity_poly.pdbx_seq_one_letter_code
_entity_poly.pdbx_strand_id
1 'polypeptide(L)'
;ALRAAIEEGRQAGVRFALVVEATEILTREERKAASTEMLISAISSRDCSSLQRAIEDSQGADVEPALVDEAVRLLAVEQRKQAAGTKLYVATISKDLKQLQAAIEEA
;
A
#
# COMPACT_ATOMS: atom_id res chain seq x y z
N ALA A 1 15.01 2.56 20.57
CA ALA A 1 15.07 3.56 21.66
C ALA A 1 13.81 3.53 22.52
N LEU A 2 12.62 3.81 21.97
CA LEU A 2 11.39 3.92 22.78
C LEU A 2 10.91 2.60 23.41
N ARG A 3 10.99 1.46 22.70
CA ARG A 3 10.72 0.12 23.28
C ARG A 3 11.60 -0.19 24.50
N ALA A 4 12.89 0.15 24.42
CA ALA A 4 13.84 -0.05 25.51
C ALA A 4 13.50 0.84 26.72
N ALA A 5 13.12 2.10 26.49
CA ALA A 5 12.69 2.99 27.57
C ALA A 5 11.42 2.51 28.29
N ILE A 6 10.45 1.92 27.56
CA ILE A 6 9.24 1.32 28.16
C ILE A 6 9.63 0.10 29.02
N GLU A 7 10.54 -0.73 28.53
CA GLU A 7 11.04 -1.90 29.25
C GLU A 7 11.80 -1.51 30.52
N GLU A 8 12.69 -0.53 30.44
CA GLU A 8 13.41 0.02 31.60
C GLU A 8 12.45 0.61 32.63
N GLY A 9 11.43 1.36 32.21
CA GLY A 9 10.38 1.86 33.08
C GLY A 9 9.62 0.75 33.79
N ARG A 10 9.29 -0.35 33.07
CA ARG A 10 8.67 -1.54 33.66
C ARG A 10 9.55 -2.16 34.75
N GLN A 11 10.85 -2.29 34.49
CA GLN A 11 11.82 -2.83 35.45
C GLN A 11 12.04 -1.90 36.65
N ALA A 12 11.95 -0.59 36.44
CA ALA A 12 12.02 0.43 37.49
C ALA A 12 10.72 0.56 38.32
N GLY A 13 9.69 -0.26 38.05
CA GLY A 13 8.46 -0.28 38.83
C GLY A 13 7.44 0.80 38.45
N VAL A 14 7.52 1.35 37.23
CA VAL A 14 6.45 2.21 36.69
C VAL A 14 5.13 1.46 36.71
N ARG A 15 4.04 2.16 37.04
CA ARG A 15 2.69 1.60 37.13
C ARG A 15 2.37 0.80 35.86
N PHE A 16 1.97 -0.46 36.04
CA PHE A 16 1.65 -1.38 34.96
C PHE A 16 0.70 -0.79 33.90
N ALA A 17 -0.35 -0.07 34.33
CA ALA A 17 -1.29 0.58 33.41
C ALA A 17 -0.62 1.57 32.44
N LEU A 18 0.38 2.33 32.90
CA LEU A 18 1.12 3.28 32.05
C LEU A 18 2.04 2.55 31.07
N VAL A 19 2.64 1.43 31.48
CA VAL A 19 3.47 0.59 30.60
C VAL A 19 2.62 -0.01 29.49
N VAL A 20 1.42 -0.51 29.82
CA VAL A 20 0.47 -1.05 28.84
C VAL A 20 0.05 0.02 27.85
N GLU A 21 -0.41 1.17 28.34
CA GLU A 21 -0.82 2.30 27.50
C GLU A 21 0.31 2.77 26.56
N ALA A 22 1.52 2.94 27.09
CA ALA A 22 2.69 3.31 26.28
C ALA A 22 3.03 2.27 25.21
N THR A 23 2.87 0.98 25.53
CA THR A 23 3.12 -0.13 24.58
C THR A 23 2.08 -0.16 23.47
N GLU A 24 0.81 0.09 23.80
CA GLU A 24 -0.29 0.15 22.82
C GLU A 24 -0.12 1.34 21.87
N ILE A 25 0.19 2.52 22.41
CA ILE A 25 0.49 3.72 21.61
C ILE A 25 1.66 3.44 20.67
N LEU A 26 2.77 2.92 21.20
CA LEU A 26 3.95 2.62 20.40
C LEU A 26 3.63 1.65 19.26
N THR A 27 2.90 0.57 19.56
CA THR A 27 2.51 -0.42 18.56
C THR A 27 1.65 0.20 17.46
N ARG A 28 0.72 1.10 17.81
CA ARG A 28 -0.13 1.80 16.85
C ARG A 28 0.70 2.72 15.95
N GLU A 29 1.60 3.52 16.52
CA GLU A 29 2.44 4.44 15.76
C GLU A 29 3.43 3.70 14.85
N GLU A 30 4.00 2.57 15.31
CA GLU A 30 4.86 1.71 14.50
C GLU A 30 4.09 1.09 13.33
N ARG A 31 2.87 0.60 13.57
CA ARG A 31 1.99 0.09 12.50
C ARG A 31 1.66 1.17 11.48
N LYS A 32 1.30 2.38 11.96
CA LYS A 32 1.04 3.53 11.10
C LYS A 32 2.26 3.88 10.24
N ALA A 33 3.44 3.98 10.85
CA ALA A 33 4.68 4.31 10.13
C ALA A 33 5.01 3.26 9.06
N ALA A 34 4.91 1.96 9.40
CA ALA A 34 5.17 0.88 8.47
C ALA A 34 4.19 0.87 7.29
N SER A 35 2.89 1.04 7.55
CA SER A 35 1.88 1.13 6.49
C SER A 35 2.07 2.36 5.60
N THR A 36 2.46 3.51 6.17
CA THR A 36 2.80 4.73 5.41
C THR A 36 4.00 4.49 4.48
N GLU A 37 5.09 3.92 5.00
CA GLU A 37 6.30 3.65 4.21
C GLU A 37 6.01 2.68 3.05
N MET A 38 5.22 1.64 3.33
CA MET A 38 4.82 0.67 2.30
C MET A 38 3.96 1.30 1.21
N LEU A 39 3.00 2.18 1.57
CA LEU A 39 2.21 2.92 0.59
C LEU A 39 3.08 3.82 -0.28
N ILE A 40 4.01 4.57 0.32
CA ILE A 40 4.93 5.44 -0.43
C ILE A 40 5.79 4.62 -1.39
N SER A 41 6.34 3.49 -0.91
CA SER A 41 7.15 2.59 -1.72
C SER A 41 6.34 2.00 -2.89
N ALA A 42 5.11 1.57 -2.63
CA ALA A 42 4.21 1.02 -3.66
C ALA A 42 3.79 2.08 -4.69
N ILE A 43 3.51 3.30 -4.26
CA ILE A 43 3.23 4.44 -5.15
C ILE A 43 4.44 4.74 -6.03
N SER A 44 5.65 4.74 -5.44
CA SER A 44 6.88 4.98 -6.19
C SER A 44 7.20 3.87 -7.19
N SER A 45 6.96 2.60 -6.83
CA SER A 45 7.25 1.46 -7.71
C SER A 45 6.22 1.30 -8.82
N ARG A 46 4.98 1.78 -8.60
CA ARG A 46 3.81 1.60 -9.49
C ARG A 46 3.49 0.13 -9.79
N ASP A 47 3.99 -0.77 -8.96
CA ASP A 47 3.72 -2.20 -9.10
C ASP A 47 2.31 -2.50 -8.59
N CYS A 48 1.44 -3.05 -9.44
CA CYS A 48 0.05 -3.32 -9.08
C CYS A 48 -0.09 -4.22 -7.85
N SER A 49 0.75 -5.25 -7.74
CA SER A 49 0.76 -6.18 -6.60
C SER A 49 1.15 -5.47 -5.30
N SER A 50 2.18 -4.65 -5.35
CA SER A 50 2.65 -3.85 -4.22
C SER A 50 1.62 -2.82 -3.79
N LEU A 51 0.99 -2.13 -4.75
CA LEU A 51 -0.10 -1.17 -4.49
C LEU A 51 -1.29 -1.83 -3.81
N GLN A 52 -1.73 -2.97 -4.32
CA GLN A 52 -2.87 -3.69 -3.76
C GLN A 52 -2.59 -4.15 -2.33
N ARG A 53 -1.43 -4.75 -2.09
CA ARG A 53 -1.02 -5.15 -0.73
C ARG A 53 -0.88 -3.95 0.21
N ALA A 54 -0.28 -2.86 -0.24
CA ALA A 54 -0.11 -1.66 0.58
C ALA A 54 -1.47 -1.06 0.97
N ILE A 55 -2.45 -1.04 0.05
CA ILE A 55 -3.82 -0.59 0.32
C ILE A 55 -4.50 -1.51 1.34
N GLU A 56 -4.36 -2.83 1.22
CA GLU A 56 -4.92 -3.79 2.17
C GLU A 56 -4.31 -3.63 3.57
N ASP A 57 -2.98 -3.57 3.67
CA ASP A 57 -2.27 -3.41 4.94
C ASP A 57 -2.48 -2.02 5.57
N SER A 58 -2.92 -1.04 4.78
CA SER A 58 -3.34 0.26 5.27
C SER A 58 -4.69 0.23 5.99
N GLN A 59 -5.51 -0.81 5.77
CA GLN A 59 -6.80 -0.95 6.43
C GLN A 59 -6.60 -1.18 7.93
N GLY A 60 -7.14 -0.26 8.73
CA GLY A 60 -6.98 -0.27 10.19
C GLY A 60 -5.59 0.17 10.68
N ALA A 61 -4.73 0.66 9.80
CA ALA A 61 -3.64 1.55 10.17
C ALA A 61 -4.17 2.99 10.11
N ASP A 62 -3.76 3.84 11.06
CA ASP A 62 -4.15 5.26 11.11
C ASP A 62 -3.35 6.11 10.10
N VAL A 63 -3.25 5.62 8.86
CA VAL A 63 -2.58 6.28 7.73
C VAL A 63 -3.39 7.45 7.20
N GLU A 64 -2.69 8.39 6.56
CA GLU A 64 -3.32 9.54 5.91
C GLU A 64 -4.25 9.09 4.75
N PRO A 65 -5.54 9.48 4.76
CA PRO A 65 -6.49 9.06 3.73
C PRO A 65 -6.08 9.47 2.31
N ALA A 66 -5.44 10.64 2.15
CA ALA A 66 -4.99 11.14 0.86
C ALA A 66 -3.96 10.20 0.19
N LEU A 67 -3.11 9.56 1.00
CA LEU A 67 -2.11 8.61 0.51
C LEU A 67 -2.76 7.31 0.02
N VAL A 68 -3.79 6.83 0.74
CA VAL A 68 -4.58 5.67 0.33
C VAL A 68 -5.33 5.97 -0.98
N ASP A 69 -5.96 7.14 -1.07
CA ASP A 69 -6.67 7.58 -2.28
C ASP A 69 -5.75 7.68 -3.48
N GLU A 70 -4.51 8.17 -3.29
CA GLU A 70 -3.50 8.20 -4.33
C GLU A 70 -3.11 6.79 -4.79
N ALA A 71 -2.81 5.88 -3.86
CA ALA A 71 -2.50 4.49 -4.18
C ALA A 71 -3.64 3.79 -4.93
N VAL A 72 -4.89 4.00 -4.52
CA VAL A 72 -6.09 3.44 -5.18
C VAL A 72 -6.23 3.97 -6.60
N ARG A 73 -6.10 5.29 -6.81
CA ARG A 73 -6.15 5.89 -8.15
C ARG A 73 -5.05 5.36 -9.04
N LEU A 74 -3.84 5.26 -8.51
CA LEU A 74 -2.67 4.77 -9.25
C LEU A 74 -2.84 3.30 -9.64
N LEU A 75 -3.32 2.46 -8.72
CA LEU A 75 -3.63 1.05 -9.00
C LEU A 75 -4.63 0.93 -10.16
N ALA A 76 -5.71 1.71 -10.15
CA ALA A 76 -6.69 1.69 -11.23
C ALA A 76 -6.11 2.12 -12.59
N VAL A 77 -5.17 3.07 -12.60
CA VAL A 77 -4.47 3.49 -13.81
C VAL A 77 -3.55 2.38 -14.33
N GLU A 78 -2.71 1.80 -13.46
CA GLU A 78 -1.75 0.78 -13.88
C GLU A 78 -2.43 -0.54 -14.28
N GLN A 79 -3.53 -0.93 -13.62
CA GLN A 79 -4.37 -2.06 -14.04
C GLN A 79 -4.98 -1.84 -15.43
N ARG A 80 -5.46 -0.63 -15.73
CA ARG A 80 -6.00 -0.30 -17.06
C ARG A 80 -4.92 -0.42 -18.13
N LYS A 81 -3.72 0.10 -17.87
CA LYS A 81 -2.57 -0.02 -18.79
C LYS A 81 -2.17 -1.47 -19.03
N GLN A 82 -2.11 -2.28 -17.98
CA GLN A 82 -1.81 -3.72 -18.11
C GLN A 82 -2.86 -4.42 -18.96
N ALA A 83 -4.15 -4.19 -18.70
CA ALA A 83 -5.23 -4.78 -19.48
C ALA A 83 -5.19 -4.36 -20.96
N ALA A 84 -5.00 -3.07 -21.24
CA ALA A 84 -4.85 -2.55 -22.60
C ALA A 84 -3.63 -3.16 -23.31
N GLY A 85 -2.48 -3.23 -22.62
CA GLY A 85 -1.26 -3.86 -23.13
C GLY A 85 -1.46 -5.34 -23.47
N THR A 86 -2.15 -6.10 -22.60
CA THR A 86 -2.49 -7.51 -22.88
C THR A 86 -3.41 -7.63 -24.09
N LYS A 87 -4.46 -6.81 -24.20
CA LYS A 87 -5.36 -6.81 -25.36
C LYS A 87 -4.61 -6.54 -26.65
N LEU A 88 -3.75 -5.51 -26.66
CA LEU A 88 -2.95 -5.15 -27.82
C LEU A 88 -1.96 -6.26 -28.22
N TYR A 89 -1.31 -6.88 -27.23
CA TYR A 89 -0.41 -8.01 -27.46
C TYR A 89 -1.15 -9.19 -28.10
N VAL A 90 -2.30 -9.58 -27.55
CA VAL A 90 -3.13 -10.67 -28.09
C VAL A 90 -3.57 -10.36 -29.53
N ALA A 91 -4.07 -9.15 -29.79
CA ALA A 91 -4.50 -8.74 -31.13
C ALA A 91 -3.34 -8.73 -32.14
N THR A 92 -2.14 -8.35 -31.70
CA THR A 92 -0.93 -8.34 -32.54
C THR A 92 -0.53 -9.76 -32.93
N ILE A 93 -0.54 -10.70 -31.99
CA ILE A 93 -0.16 -12.09 -32.26
C ILE A 93 -1.21 -12.81 -33.11
N SER A 94 -2.49 -12.56 -32.83
CA SER A 94 -3.59 -13.15 -33.59
C SER A 94 -3.72 -12.59 -35.02
N LYS A 95 -3.05 -11.46 -35.31
CA LYS A 95 -3.18 -10.69 -36.56
C LYS A 95 -4.62 -10.29 -36.86
N ASP A 96 -5.46 -10.19 -35.84
CA ASP A 96 -6.83 -9.75 -35.97
C ASP A 96 -6.86 -8.21 -36.01
N LEU A 97 -6.88 -7.67 -37.22
CA LEU A 97 -6.94 -6.23 -37.49
C LEU A 97 -8.12 -5.53 -36.79
N LYS A 98 -9.26 -6.21 -36.62
CA LYS A 98 -10.43 -5.63 -35.93
C LYS A 98 -10.19 -5.54 -34.43
N GLN A 99 -9.64 -6.59 -33.83
CA GLN A 99 -9.26 -6.56 -32.41
C GLN A 99 -8.12 -5.57 -32.15
N LEU A 100 -7.19 -5.43 -33.09
CA LEU A 100 -6.09 -4.47 -32.96
C LEU A 100 -6.61 -3.03 -32.96
N GLN A 101 -7.54 -2.72 -33.86
CA GLN A 101 -8.15 -1.39 -33.94
C GLN A 101 -8.97 -1.07 -32.68
N ALA A 102 -9.79 -2.00 -32.20
CA ALA A 102 -10.52 -1.84 -30.94
C ALA A 102 -9.58 -1.68 -29.72
N ALA A 103 -8.50 -2.45 -29.65
CA ALA A 103 -7.53 -2.34 -28.57
C ALA A 103 -6.77 -1.00 -28.55
N ILE A 104 -6.55 -0.37 -29.70
CA ILE A 104 -5.95 0.97 -29.82
C ILE A 104 -6.94 2.07 -29.39
N GLU A 105 -8.22 1.92 -29.72
CA GLU A 105 -9.26 2.90 -29.36
C GLU A 105 -9.60 2.89 -27.86
N GLU A 106 -9.41 1.76 -27.17
CA GLU A 106 -9.67 1.59 -25.74
C GLU A 106 -8.48 1.89 -24.81
N ALA A 107 -7.28 2.08 -25.37
CA ALA A 107 -6.03 2.30 -24.63
C ALA A 107 -5.79 3.80 -24.32
#